data_AF-A0A950Q2I6-F1
#
_entry.id   AF-A0A950Q2I6-F1
#
_cell.length_a   1.000
_cell.length_b   1.000
_cell.length_c   1.000
_cell.angle_alpha   90.00
_cell.angle_beta   90.00
_cell.angle_gamma   90.00
#
_symmetry.space_group_name_H-M   'P 1'
#
loop_
_entity.id
_entity.type
_entity.pdbx_description
1 polymer ?
#
loop_
_entity_poly.entity_id
_entity_poly.type
_entity_poly.pdbx_seq_one_letter_code
_entity_poly.pdbx_strand_id
1 'polypeptide(L)'
;MALALAFALLALLLVPASATPHFGVIWTRSQPGATIDRGIDRSAAHAKVIVQARDGQAAAAAKAVKAAGGTVGAALPIVNGFAASIPGKAVDSLKGATSIVAVTADREAKLEQFSYDASTTASNYTKTSGATAAWSAG
;
A
#
# COMPACT_ATOMS: atom_id res chain seq x y z
N MET A 1 38.14 -39.37 47.17
CA MET A 1 37.56 -40.74 47.15
C MET A 1 36.07 -40.65 47.47
N ALA A 2 35.26 -41.06 46.51
CA ALA A 2 33.84 -41.47 46.50
C ALA A 2 32.85 -41.04 47.62
N LEU A 3 31.74 -40.37 47.23
CA LEU A 3 30.33 -40.84 47.29
C LEU A 3 29.40 -39.63 46.97
N ALA A 4 28.86 -39.49 45.76
CA ALA A 4 27.62 -40.08 45.23
C ALA A 4 26.30 -39.46 45.77
N LEU A 5 25.63 -38.74 44.85
CA LEU A 5 24.18 -38.58 44.66
C LEU A 5 23.25 -38.29 45.86
N ALA A 6 22.62 -37.11 45.83
CA ALA A 6 21.25 -36.90 46.32
C ALA A 6 20.46 -36.05 45.31
N PHE A 7 19.82 -36.74 44.37
CA PHE A 7 18.80 -36.22 43.46
C PHE A 7 17.45 -36.43 44.16
N ALA A 8 16.74 -35.37 44.58
CA ALA A 8 15.28 -35.42 44.76
C ALA A 8 14.66 -34.05 45.07
N LEU A 9 13.78 -33.62 44.17
CA LEU A 9 12.54 -32.88 44.43
C LEU A 9 12.62 -31.48 45.05
N LEU A 10 12.70 -30.46 44.20
CA LEU A 10 11.84 -29.28 44.38
C LEU A 10 11.45 -28.68 43.01
N ALA A 11 10.79 -29.50 42.20
CA ALA A 11 10.12 -29.07 40.98
C ALA A 11 8.63 -28.90 41.27
N LEU A 12 8.19 -27.74 41.76
CA LEU A 12 6.79 -27.34 41.70
C LEU A 12 6.64 -25.86 41.99
N LEU A 13 6.56 -25.04 40.95
CA LEU A 13 5.77 -23.80 40.85
C LEU A 13 5.92 -23.14 39.46
N LEU A 14 6.18 -23.94 38.42
CA LEU A 14 5.96 -23.48 37.05
C LEU A 14 4.46 -23.63 36.79
N VAL A 15 3.70 -22.58 37.10
CA VAL A 15 2.33 -22.44 36.60
C VAL A 15 2.44 -22.47 35.08
N PRO A 16 1.91 -23.49 34.37
CA PRO A 16 1.77 -23.37 32.94
C PRO A 16 0.78 -22.23 32.74
N ALA A 17 1.25 -21.10 32.19
CA ALA A 17 0.38 -20.09 31.62
C ALA A 17 -0.52 -20.86 30.64
N SER A 18 -1.73 -21.13 31.07
CA SER A 18 -2.70 -21.88 30.30
C SER A 18 -2.97 -20.99 29.10
N ALA A 19 -2.38 -21.34 27.95
CA ALA A 19 -2.78 -20.78 26.68
C ALA A 19 -4.25 -21.16 26.54
N THR A 20 -5.13 -20.19 26.80
CA THR A 20 -6.56 -20.34 26.58
C THR A 20 -6.71 -20.77 25.11
N PRO A 21 -7.29 -21.95 24.83
CA PRO A 21 -7.54 -22.32 23.45
C PRO A 21 -8.50 -21.29 22.87
N HIS A 22 -7.97 -20.42 22.01
CA HIS A 22 -8.77 -19.46 21.27
C HIS A 22 -9.57 -20.26 20.23
N PHE A 23 -10.80 -20.64 20.57
CA PHE A 23 -11.76 -21.14 19.59
C PHE A 23 -12.27 -19.94 18.77
N GLY A 24 -11.54 -19.61 17.70
CA GLY A 24 -11.85 -18.50 16.81
C GLY A 24 -10.98 -18.52 15.56
N VAL A 25 -11.45 -17.85 14.50
CA VAL A 25 -10.66 -17.64 13.28
C VAL A 25 -9.68 -16.51 13.55
N ILE A 26 -8.38 -16.83 13.69
CA ILE A 26 -7.35 -15.81 13.59
C ILE A 26 -7.20 -15.49 12.10
N TRP A 27 -7.67 -14.31 11.69
CA TRP A 27 -7.33 -13.78 10.38
C TRP A 27 -5.88 -13.31 10.40
N THR A 28 -4.93 -14.22 10.22
CA THR A 28 -3.57 -13.85 9.85
C THR A 28 -3.59 -13.36 8.41
N ARG A 29 -3.86 -12.06 8.23
CA ARG A 29 -3.49 -11.40 6.98
C ARG A 29 -1.96 -11.38 6.98
N SER A 30 -1.33 -12.33 6.29
CA SER A 30 0.08 -12.19 5.88
C SER A 30 0.21 -10.78 5.32
N GLN A 31 0.95 -9.90 5.99
CA GLN A 31 1.16 -8.56 5.48
C GLN A 31 2.05 -8.71 4.25
N PRO A 32 1.50 -8.61 3.03
CA PRO A 32 2.34 -8.68 1.86
C PRO A 32 3.24 -7.44 1.92
N GLY A 33 4.47 -7.60 1.46
CA GLY A 33 5.29 -6.44 1.14
C GLY A 33 4.62 -5.56 0.08
N ALA A 34 5.28 -4.47 -0.31
CA ALA A 34 4.70 -3.47 -1.19
C ALA A 34 4.17 -4.10 -2.50
N THR A 35 2.92 -3.77 -2.86
CA THR A 35 2.41 -4.08 -4.20
C THR A 35 3.01 -3.10 -5.20
N ILE A 36 3.63 -3.61 -6.26
CA ILE A 36 4.25 -2.77 -7.29
C ILE A 36 3.43 -2.85 -8.57
N ASP A 37 2.99 -1.70 -9.07
CA ASP A 37 2.33 -1.59 -10.37
C ASP A 37 3.26 -2.08 -11.50
N ARG A 38 2.74 -2.99 -12.32
CA ARG A 38 3.44 -3.57 -13.46
C ARG A 38 3.70 -2.56 -14.57
N GLY A 39 2.88 -1.51 -14.68
CA GLY A 39 3.02 -0.49 -15.70
C GLY A 39 3.98 0.65 -15.33
N ILE A 40 4.77 0.52 -14.26
CA ILE A 40 5.89 1.43 -13.99
C ILE A 40 7.05 1.03 -14.92
N ASP A 41 7.61 1.98 -15.68
CA ASP A 41 8.73 1.70 -16.58
C ASP A 41 10.03 1.40 -15.81
N ARG A 42 10.57 0.17 -15.95
CA ARG A 42 11.84 -0.24 -15.32
C ARG A 42 13.08 0.20 -16.11
N SER A 43 12.90 0.66 -17.34
CA SER A 43 13.99 1.16 -18.19
C SER A 43 14.23 2.66 -18.01
N ALA A 44 13.26 3.40 -17.49
CA ALA A 44 13.39 4.81 -17.18
C ALA A 44 14.58 5.07 -16.24
N ALA A 45 15.37 6.11 -16.55
CA ALA A 45 16.43 6.59 -15.67
C ALA A 45 15.88 6.89 -14.27
N HIS A 46 14.71 7.54 -14.22
CA HIS A 46 13.88 7.68 -13.04
C HIS A 46 12.40 7.56 -13.40
N ALA A 47 11.70 6.64 -12.76
CA ALA A 47 10.26 6.49 -12.85
C ALA A 47 9.57 7.41 -11.82
N LYS A 48 8.58 8.17 -12.28
CA LYS A 48 7.67 8.91 -11.40
C LYS A 48 6.62 7.96 -10.84
N VAL A 49 6.48 7.95 -9.53
CA VAL A 49 5.59 7.03 -8.82
C VAL A 49 4.84 7.73 -7.69
N ILE A 50 3.69 7.18 -7.35
CA ILE A 50 3.00 7.47 -6.10
C ILE A 50 3.26 6.33 -5.14
N VAL A 51 3.73 6.66 -3.94
CA VAL A 51 4.00 5.70 -2.87
C VAL A 51 2.94 5.87 -1.80
N GLN A 52 2.21 4.79 -1.53
CA GLN A 52 1.27 4.71 -0.43
C GLN A 52 1.94 4.06 0.77
N ALA A 53 2.02 4.78 1.88
CA ALA A 53 2.54 4.26 3.13
C ALA A 53 1.45 3.53 3.93
N ARG A 54 1.88 2.66 4.84
CA ARG A 54 1.00 2.17 5.91
C ARG A 54 0.75 3.27 6.94
N ASP A 55 -0.32 3.12 7.70
CA ASP A 55 -0.73 4.09 8.72
C ASP A 55 0.41 4.36 9.71
N GLY A 56 0.74 5.64 9.90
CA GLY A 56 1.85 6.08 10.74
C GLY A 56 3.26 5.78 10.20
N GLN A 57 3.40 5.18 9.01
CA GLN A 57 4.68 4.71 8.46
C GLN A 57 5.23 5.57 7.30
N ALA A 58 4.67 6.77 7.08
CA ALA A 58 5.09 7.65 5.98
C ALA A 58 6.60 7.97 5.99
N ALA A 59 7.17 8.23 7.17
CA ALA A 59 8.61 8.50 7.32
C ALA A 59 9.48 7.27 7.00
N ALA A 60 9.05 6.08 7.43
CA ALA A 60 9.74 4.82 7.12
C ALA A 60 9.66 4.50 5.61
N ALA A 61 8.50 4.70 4.98
CA ALA A 61 8.33 4.57 3.53
C ALA A 61 9.24 5.53 2.76
N ALA A 62 9.32 6.80 3.18
CA ALA A 62 10.22 7.80 2.61
C ALA A 62 11.69 7.38 2.73
N LYS A 63 12.09 6.78 3.86
CA LYS A 63 13.45 6.25 4.05
C LYS A 63 13.74 5.07 3.11
N ALA A 64 12.78 4.16 2.92
CA ALA A 64 12.92 3.04 1.99
C ALA A 64 13.10 3.52 0.54
N VAL A 65 12.32 4.53 0.12
CA VAL A 65 12.46 5.15 -1.21
C VAL A 65 13.83 5.79 -1.40
N LYS A 66 14.33 6.53 -0.40
CA LYS A 66 15.67 7.12 -0.43
C LYS A 66 16.77 6.04 -0.47
N ALA A 67 16.61 4.97 0.29
CA ALA A 67 17.55 3.84 0.29
C ALA A 67 17.61 3.12 -1.07
N ALA A 68 16.50 3.11 -1.82
CA ALA A 68 16.45 2.62 -3.19
C ALA A 68 17.03 3.60 -4.24
N GLY A 69 17.66 4.70 -3.80
CA GLY A 69 18.22 5.73 -4.67
C GLY A 69 17.19 6.71 -5.24
N GLY A 70 15.98 6.72 -4.69
CA GLY A 70 14.92 7.63 -5.08
C GLY A 70 14.90 8.94 -4.31
N THR A 71 14.07 9.87 -4.77
CA THR A 71 13.76 11.13 -4.09
C THR A 71 12.28 11.20 -3.75
N VAL A 72 11.98 11.89 -2.65
CA VAL A 72 10.62 12.09 -2.15
C VAL A 72 10.15 13.47 -2.57
N GLY A 73 8.95 13.54 -3.14
CA GLY A 73 8.28 14.75 -3.61
C GLY A 73 7.09 15.14 -2.73
N ALA A 74 6.03 15.64 -3.37
CA ALA A 74 4.86 16.19 -2.70
C ALA A 74 4.12 15.16 -1.83
N ALA A 75 3.67 15.58 -0.65
CA ALA A 75 2.85 14.76 0.24
C ALA A 75 1.40 14.67 -0.26
N LEU A 76 0.80 13.48 -0.10
CA LEU A 76 -0.56 13.15 -0.49
C LEU A 76 -1.32 12.57 0.72
N PRO A 77 -1.77 13.43 1.66
CA PRO A 77 -2.26 12.98 2.97
C PRO A 77 -3.54 12.15 2.90
N ILE A 78 -4.43 12.41 1.92
CA ILE A 78 -5.71 11.68 1.76
C ILE A 78 -5.49 10.19 1.55
N VAL A 79 -4.43 9.82 0.81
CA VAL A 79 -4.08 8.42 0.54
C VAL A 79 -2.96 7.91 1.45
N ASN A 80 -2.55 8.69 2.46
CA ASN A 80 -1.37 8.43 3.29
C ASN A 80 -0.12 8.13 2.43
N GLY A 81 0.13 8.98 1.44
CA GLY A 81 1.18 8.75 0.45
C GLY A 81 2.00 9.98 0.12
N PHE A 82 2.86 9.84 -0.88
CA PHE A 82 3.66 10.91 -1.44
C PHE A 82 4.09 10.58 -2.87
N ALA A 83 4.33 11.60 -3.68
CA ALA A 83 4.99 11.45 -4.98
C ALA A 83 6.48 11.14 -4.77
N ALA A 84 7.07 10.34 -5.64
CA ALA A 84 8.50 10.02 -5.61
C ALA A 84 9.07 9.82 -7.02
N SER A 85 10.38 9.94 -7.12
CA SER A 85 11.15 9.64 -8.33
C SER A 85 12.19 8.59 -8.00
N ILE A 86 12.14 7.42 -8.63
CA ILE A 86 12.95 6.25 -8.26
C ILE A 86 13.63 5.71 -9.51
N PRO A 87 14.91 5.32 -9.47
CA PRO A 87 15.54 4.64 -10.60
C PRO A 87 14.69 3.44 -11.04
N GLY A 88 14.35 3.35 -12.34
CA GLY A 88 13.40 2.34 -12.83
C GLY A 88 13.81 0.91 -12.45
N LYS A 89 15.12 0.64 -12.49
CA LYS A 89 15.73 -0.64 -12.11
C LYS A 89 15.65 -0.96 -10.61
N ALA A 90 15.48 0.04 -9.76
CA ALA A 90 15.45 -0.11 -8.30
C ALA A 90 14.03 -0.26 -7.74
N VAL A 91 12.97 -0.03 -8.53
CA VAL A 91 11.57 -0.06 -8.07
C VAL A 91 11.21 -1.39 -7.39
N ASP A 92 11.66 -2.52 -7.96
CA ASP A 92 11.33 -3.85 -7.41
C ASP A 92 11.99 -4.12 -6.05
N SER A 93 13.04 -3.37 -5.67
CA SER A 93 13.64 -3.48 -4.32
C SER A 93 12.67 -3.07 -3.21
N LEU A 94 11.67 -2.25 -3.53
CA LEU A 94 10.65 -1.82 -2.57
C LEU A 94 9.63 -2.91 -2.24
N LYS A 95 9.58 -4.03 -2.97
CA LYS A 95 8.66 -5.15 -2.66
C LYS A 95 8.83 -5.65 -1.23
N GLY A 96 10.04 -5.60 -0.67
CA GLY A 96 10.30 -6.03 0.71
C GLY A 96 9.95 -4.98 1.78
N ALA A 97 9.59 -3.75 1.40
CA ALA A 97 9.34 -2.68 2.35
C ALA A 97 7.98 -2.84 3.03
N THR A 98 7.98 -3.29 4.29
CA THR A 98 6.77 -3.48 5.09
C THR A 98 6.06 -2.16 5.42
N SER A 99 6.75 -1.02 5.37
CA SER A 99 6.19 0.31 5.56
C SER A 99 5.34 0.81 4.38
N ILE A 100 5.42 0.16 3.22
CA ILE A 100 4.75 0.56 1.98
C ILE A 100 3.60 -0.40 1.69
N VAL A 101 2.44 0.16 1.34
CA VAL A 101 1.27 -0.60 0.87
C VAL A 101 1.39 -0.85 -0.63
N ALA A 102 1.60 0.22 -1.39
CA ALA A 102 1.63 0.18 -2.85
C ALA A 102 2.59 1.23 -3.43
N VAL A 103 3.15 0.90 -4.59
CA VAL A 103 3.87 1.83 -5.47
C VAL A 103 3.20 1.77 -6.83
N THR A 104 2.62 2.87 -7.28
CA THR A 104 1.92 2.99 -8.56
C THR A 104 2.61 3.99 -9.46
N ALA A 105 2.52 3.83 -10.79
CA ALA A 105 3.07 4.85 -11.67
C ALA A 105 2.28 6.15 -11.54
N ASP A 106 2.99 7.28 -11.55
CA ASP A 106 2.41 8.60 -11.67
C ASP A 106 2.25 8.93 -13.16
N ARG A 107 1.01 8.81 -13.67
CA ARG A 107 0.70 8.92 -15.10
C ARG A 107 -0.13 10.15 -15.38
N GLU A 108 0.11 10.76 -16.53
CA GLU A 108 -0.76 11.79 -17.07
C GLU A 108 -2.05 11.15 -17.60
N ALA A 109 -3.18 11.65 -17.10
CA ALA A 109 -4.49 11.33 -17.66
C ALA A 109 -4.77 12.24 -18.86
N LYS A 110 -5.38 11.69 -19.91
CA LYS A 110 -5.94 12.46 -21.02
C LYS A 110 -7.45 12.38 -20.94
N LEU A 111 -8.11 13.52 -21.08
CA LEU A 111 -9.56 13.56 -21.23
C LEU A 111 -9.88 13.18 -22.68
N GLU A 112 -10.70 12.16 -22.82
CA GLU A 112 -11.31 11.84 -24.10
C GLU A 112 -12.43 12.85 -24.36
N GLN A 113 -12.44 13.45 -25.55
CA GLN A 113 -13.50 14.37 -25.95
C GLN A 113 -14.71 13.56 -26.41
N PHE A 114 -15.73 13.48 -25.56
CA PHE A 114 -17.03 12.93 -25.93
C PHE A 114 -18.02 14.10 -26.10
N SER A 115 -18.69 14.17 -27.25
CA SER A 115 -19.85 15.04 -27.40
C SER A 115 -21.07 14.40 -26.74
N TYR A 116 -21.84 15.19 -26.00
CA TYR A 116 -23.11 14.72 -25.45
C TYR A 116 -24.14 14.54 -26.57
N ASP A 117 -24.65 13.33 -26.72
CA ASP A 117 -25.81 13.04 -27.56
C ASP A 117 -26.89 12.39 -26.69
N ALA A 118 -28.00 13.10 -26.54
CA ALA A 118 -29.14 12.68 -25.72
C ALA A 118 -29.83 11.42 -26.27
N SER A 119 -29.64 11.07 -27.55
CA SER A 119 -30.23 9.87 -28.17
C SER A 119 -29.43 8.60 -27.89
N THR A 120 -28.13 8.73 -27.60
CA THR A 120 -27.22 7.60 -27.33
C THR A 120 -26.79 7.51 -25.87
N THR A 121 -26.98 8.58 -25.08
CA THR A 121 -26.65 8.61 -23.66
C THR A 121 -27.79 8.07 -22.80
N ALA A 122 -27.67 6.82 -22.35
CA ALA A 122 -28.65 6.14 -21.49
C ALA A 122 -28.65 6.61 -20.00
N SER A 123 -28.33 7.89 -19.74
CA SER A 123 -28.30 8.46 -18.39
C SER A 123 -29.45 9.43 -18.17
N ASN A 124 -30.26 9.22 -17.12
CA ASN A 124 -31.33 10.14 -16.72
C ASN A 124 -30.82 11.36 -15.93
N TYR A 125 -29.52 11.44 -15.65
CA TYR A 125 -28.94 12.47 -14.75
C TYR A 125 -29.19 13.91 -15.24
N THR A 126 -29.14 14.14 -16.56
CA THR A 126 -29.43 15.46 -17.14
C THR A 126 -30.90 15.86 -16.99
N LYS A 127 -31.83 14.89 -17.02
CA LYS A 127 -33.27 15.13 -16.79
C LYS A 127 -33.56 15.41 -15.32
N THR A 128 -32.97 14.65 -14.38
CA THR A 128 -33.23 14.81 -12.95
C THR A 128 -32.58 16.06 -12.35
N SER A 129 -31.45 16.50 -12.89
CA SER A 129 -30.78 17.75 -12.48
C SER A 129 -31.35 19.01 -13.17
N GLY A 130 -32.25 18.85 -14.15
CA GLY A 130 -32.75 19.95 -14.98
C GLY A 130 -31.70 20.56 -15.92
N ALA A 131 -30.52 19.94 -16.04
CA ALA A 131 -29.38 20.49 -16.74
C ALA A 131 -29.42 20.26 -18.26
N THR A 132 -30.48 19.68 -18.82
CA THR A 132 -30.58 19.33 -20.25
C THR A 132 -30.15 20.47 -21.18
N ALA A 133 -30.61 21.70 -20.95
CA ALA A 133 -30.24 22.86 -21.78
C ALA A 133 -28.75 23.22 -21.68
N ALA A 134 -28.16 23.12 -20.48
CA ALA A 134 -26.74 23.43 -20.27
C ALA A 134 -25.83 22.39 -20.94
N TRP A 135 -26.17 21.11 -20.87
CA TRP A 135 -25.41 20.04 -21.53
C TRP A 135 -25.58 20.03 -23.05
N SER A 136 -26.72 20.51 -23.58
CA SER A 136 -26.90 20.69 -25.03
C SER A 136 -26.13 21.89 -25.61
N ALA A 137 -25.70 22.84 -24.78
CA ALA A 137 -24.97 24.03 -25.21
C ALA A 137 -23.45 23.81 -25.36
N GLY A 138 -22.92 22.70 -24.83
CA GLY A 138 -21.49 22.37 -24.83
C GLY A 138 -20.77 22.78 -23.56
#